data_AF-A0AAD4N1H8-F1
#
_entry.id   AF-A0AAD4N1H8-F1
#
_cell.length_a   1.000
_cell.length_b   1.000
_cell.length_c   1.000
_cell.angle_alpha   90.00
_cell.angle_beta   90.00
_cell.angle_gamma   90.00
#
_symmetry.space_group_name_H-M   'P 1'
#
loop_
_entity.id
_entity.type
_entity.pdbx_description
1 polymer ?
#
loop_
_entity_poly.entity_id
_entity_poly.type
_entity_poly.pdbx_seq_one_letter_code
_entity_poly.pdbx_strand_id
1 'polypeptide(L)'
;MAPPPLNNCTAAYNFAKHAPMYGVGMIQATLSILSLTLLIWICIVLFQNKHIISKRTAQLHTNLKILLISGGCFYAIHAIAVLSSDIAFVQIPFFNKNDQECSYLTPTWKCLLVCVPMFLCVIGFTTLHVAMFIERCLATFYFSEYERRGPIIGSLLSISMVFVSCAVDFFLFYKEEFFEYE
;
A
#
# COMPACT_ATOMS: atom_id res chain seq x y z
N MET A 1 24.66 24.74 33.44
CA MET A 1 24.49 24.98 31.99
C MET A 1 23.24 24.22 31.57
N ALA A 2 22.16 24.93 31.26
CA ALA A 2 21.00 24.31 30.63
C ALA A 2 21.40 23.90 29.20
N PRO A 3 21.00 22.72 28.69
CA PRO A 3 21.19 22.42 27.28
C PRO A 3 20.45 23.47 26.45
N PRO A 4 21.00 23.90 25.30
CA PRO A 4 20.27 24.79 24.40
C PRO A 4 18.95 24.12 24.02
N PRO A 5 17.86 24.89 23.82
CA PRO A 5 16.61 24.32 23.33
C PRO A 5 16.94 23.60 22.03
N LEU A 6 16.73 22.29 22.00
CA LEU A 6 16.99 21.47 20.84
C LEU A 6 16.08 22.02 19.73
N ASN A 7 16.63 22.83 18.84
CA ASN A 7 15.89 23.33 17.69
C ASN A 7 15.23 22.11 17.02
N ASN A 8 13.93 22.18 16.76
CA ASN A 8 13.15 21.08 16.18
C ASN A 8 13.85 20.48 14.93
N CYS A 9 14.66 21.29 14.24
CA CYS A 9 15.50 20.87 13.14
C CYS A 9 16.59 19.85 13.45
N THR A 10 17.36 20.02 14.53
CA THR A 10 18.41 19.04 14.88
C THR A 10 17.78 17.72 15.31
N ALA A 11 16.63 17.78 15.99
CA ALA A 11 15.85 16.60 16.34
C ALA A 11 15.34 15.87 15.08
N ALA A 12 14.74 16.59 14.14
CA ALA A 12 14.22 16.03 12.90
C ALA A 12 15.34 15.48 12.00
N TYR A 13 16.48 16.17 11.93
CA TYR A 13 17.68 15.70 11.22
C TYR A 13 18.27 14.44 11.85
N ASN A 14 18.36 14.38 13.18
CA ASN A 14 18.85 13.20 13.90
C ASN A 14 17.87 12.02 13.78
N PHE A 15 16.57 12.29 13.73
CA PHE A 15 15.53 11.29 13.47
C PHE A 15 15.63 10.75 12.04
N ALA A 16 15.80 11.61 11.04
CA ALA A 16 16.04 11.20 9.65
C ALA A 16 17.34 10.38 9.52
N LYS A 17 18.35 10.66 10.35
CA LYS A 17 19.60 9.91 10.42
C LYS A 17 19.55 8.66 11.30
N HIS A 18 18.41 8.36 11.90
CA HIS A 18 18.30 7.27 12.85
C HIS A 18 18.44 5.93 12.11
N ALA A 19 19.50 5.17 12.42
CA ALA A 19 19.83 3.92 11.73
C ALA A 19 18.66 2.90 11.62
N PRO A 20 17.78 2.76 12.63
CA PRO A 20 16.56 1.94 12.51
C PRO A 20 15.64 2.33 11.35
N MET A 21 15.49 3.62 11.04
CA MET A 21 14.62 4.07 9.93
C MET A 21 15.20 3.64 8.58
N TYR A 22 16.52 3.73 8.40
CA TYR A 22 17.20 3.17 7.23
C TYR A 22 17.05 1.65 7.15
N GLY A 23 17.15 0.96 8.29
CA GLY A 23 16.96 -0.49 8.36
C GLY A 23 15.55 -0.91 7.90
N VAL A 24 14.52 -0.20 8.36
CA VAL A 24 13.12 -0.44 7.95
C VAL A 24 12.95 -0.21 6.45
N GLY A 25 13.44 0.90 5.90
CA GLY A 25 13.37 1.18 4.46
C GLY A 25 14.03 0.07 3.63
N MET A 26 15.27 -0.29 3.96
CA MET A 26 16.01 -1.37 3.25
C MET A 26 15.27 -2.71 3.28
N ILE A 27 14.66 -3.07 4.41
CA ILE A 27 13.83 -4.29 4.52
C ILE A 27 12.60 -4.16 3.62
N GLN A 28 11.89 -3.03 3.66
CA GLN A 28 10.71 -2.77 2.85
C GLN A 28 11.01 -2.79 1.35
N ALA A 29 12.12 -2.19 0.91
CA ALA A 29 12.58 -2.25 -0.48
C ALA A 29 12.93 -3.68 -0.91
N THR A 30 13.65 -4.42 -0.06
CA THR A 30 14.00 -5.83 -0.36
C THR A 30 12.74 -6.69 -0.52
N LEU A 31 11.79 -6.56 0.41
CA LEU A 31 10.50 -7.25 0.31
C LEU A 31 9.74 -6.84 -0.96
N SER A 32 9.73 -5.54 -1.29
CA SER A 32 9.09 -5.03 -2.51
C SER A 32 9.70 -5.63 -3.78
N ILE A 33 11.03 -5.72 -3.88
CA ILE A 33 11.72 -6.36 -5.02
C ILE A 33 11.40 -7.85 -5.12
N LEU A 34 11.53 -8.59 -4.01
CA LEU A 34 11.19 -10.02 -3.97
C LEU A 34 9.75 -10.26 -4.40
N SER A 35 8.88 -9.36 -4.01
CA SER A 35 7.46 -9.52 -4.26
C SER A 35 7.02 -9.17 -5.68
N LEU A 36 7.62 -8.15 -6.29
CA LEU A 36 7.44 -7.85 -7.72
C LEU A 36 8.00 -8.96 -8.60
N THR A 37 9.17 -9.51 -8.24
CA THR A 37 9.74 -10.65 -8.98
C THR A 37 8.85 -11.88 -8.88
N LEU A 38 8.26 -12.16 -7.71
CA LEU A 38 7.25 -13.20 -7.54
C LEU A 38 5.99 -12.94 -8.39
N LEU A 39 5.46 -11.71 -8.40
CA LEU A 39 4.30 -11.37 -9.23
C LEU A 39 4.58 -11.55 -10.72
N ILE A 40 5.73 -11.08 -11.20
CA ILE A 40 6.15 -11.26 -12.61
C ILE A 40 6.27 -12.74 -12.93
N TRP A 41 6.91 -13.52 -12.05
CA TRP A 41 7.05 -14.97 -12.23
C TRP A 41 5.69 -15.67 -12.29
N ILE A 42 4.76 -15.32 -11.38
CA ILE A 42 3.37 -15.83 -11.41
C ILE A 42 2.69 -15.47 -12.74
N CYS A 43 2.83 -14.24 -13.21
CA CYS A 43 2.27 -13.80 -14.50
C CYS A 43 2.83 -14.61 -15.68
N ILE A 44 4.15 -14.86 -15.71
CA ILE A 44 4.79 -15.68 -16.75
C ILE A 44 4.26 -17.12 -16.70
N VAL A 45 4.19 -17.71 -15.51
CA VAL A 45 3.70 -19.08 -15.31
C VAL A 45 2.23 -19.20 -15.72
N LEU A 46 1.40 -18.22 -15.36
CA LEU A 46 -0.01 -18.12 -15.77
C LEU A 46 -0.17 -18.02 -17.29
N PHE A 47 0.71 -17.25 -17.95
CA PHE A 47 0.69 -17.08 -19.40
C PHE A 47 1.11 -18.36 -20.12
N GLN A 48 2.22 -18.97 -19.73
CA GLN A 48 2.76 -20.18 -20.34
C GLN A 48 1.86 -21.40 -20.12
N ASN A 49 1.30 -21.55 -18.92
CA ASN A 49 0.51 -22.72 -18.53
C ASN A 49 -0.99 -22.42 -18.46
N LYS A 50 -1.47 -21.46 -19.26
CA LYS A 50 -2.87 -21.00 -19.23
C LYS A 50 -3.87 -22.15 -19.23
N HIS A 51 -3.66 -23.19 -20.03
CA HIS A 51 -4.56 -24.35 -20.08
C HIS A 51 -4.57 -25.20 -18.80
N ILE A 52 -3.40 -25.44 -18.19
CA ILE A 52 -3.25 -26.27 -16.99
C ILE A 52 -3.75 -25.50 -15.77
N ILE A 53 -3.35 -24.24 -15.65
CA ILE A 53 -3.74 -23.39 -14.53
C ILE A 53 -5.19 -22.96 -14.66
N SER A 54 -5.75 -22.79 -15.85
CA SER A 54 -7.20 -22.57 -16.02
C SER A 54 -8.02 -23.71 -15.43
N LYS A 55 -7.56 -24.97 -15.49
CA LYS A 55 -8.25 -26.09 -14.83
C LYS A 55 -8.14 -26.04 -13.31
N ARG A 56 -6.96 -25.70 -12.78
CA ARG A 56 -6.75 -25.60 -11.32
C ARG A 56 -7.45 -24.39 -10.72
N THR A 57 -7.36 -23.24 -11.39
CA THR A 57 -8.09 -22.02 -11.03
C THR A 57 -9.58 -22.15 -11.32
N ALA A 58 -10.05 -23.02 -12.21
CA ALA A 58 -11.49 -23.32 -12.30
C ALA A 58 -12.09 -23.82 -10.99
N GLN A 59 -11.27 -24.41 -10.08
CA GLN A 59 -11.73 -24.79 -8.73
C GLN A 59 -11.90 -23.59 -7.79
N LEU A 60 -11.30 -22.44 -8.10
CA LEU A 60 -11.53 -21.19 -7.37
C LEU A 60 -12.80 -20.53 -7.90
N HIS A 61 -13.73 -20.24 -6.98
CA HIS A 61 -14.93 -19.50 -7.33
C HIS A 61 -14.58 -18.11 -7.90
N THR A 62 -15.34 -17.66 -8.90
CA THR A 62 -15.05 -16.42 -9.63
C THR A 62 -14.98 -15.20 -8.73
N ASN A 63 -15.79 -15.15 -7.66
CA ASN A 63 -15.75 -14.06 -6.69
C ASN A 63 -14.39 -13.95 -5.98
N LEU A 64 -13.85 -15.07 -5.50
CA LEU A 64 -12.53 -15.05 -4.86
C LEU A 64 -11.43 -14.67 -5.86
N LYS A 65 -11.54 -15.11 -7.12
CA LYS A 65 -10.57 -14.70 -8.16
C LYS A 65 -10.53 -13.19 -8.33
N ILE A 66 -11.69 -12.53 -8.37
CA ILE A 66 -11.78 -11.07 -8.51
C ILE A 66 -11.07 -10.38 -7.34
N LEU A 67 -11.30 -10.85 -6.11
CA LEU A 67 -10.65 -10.31 -4.91
C LEU A 67 -9.13 -10.54 -4.94
N LEU A 68 -8.66 -11.74 -5.32
CA LEU A 68 -7.23 -12.03 -5.43
C LEU A 68 -6.53 -11.19 -6.51
N ILE A 69 -7.19 -10.97 -7.66
CA ILE A 69 -6.66 -10.10 -8.72
C ILE A 69 -6.58 -8.67 -8.21
N SER A 70 -7.63 -8.17 -7.54
CA SER A 70 -7.63 -6.84 -6.94
C SER A 70 -6.47 -6.69 -5.95
N GLY A 71 -6.29 -7.66 -5.04
CA GLY A 71 -5.15 -7.69 -4.12
C GLY A 71 -3.80 -7.67 -4.81
N GLY A 72 -3.63 -8.44 -5.89
CA GLY A 72 -2.41 -8.41 -6.71
C GLY A 72 -2.13 -7.03 -7.31
N CYS A 73 -3.16 -6.31 -7.78
CA CYS A 73 -3.02 -4.94 -8.28
C CYS A 73 -2.58 -3.97 -7.18
N PHE A 74 -3.25 -3.99 -6.03
CA PHE A 74 -2.87 -3.19 -4.86
C PHE A 74 -1.43 -3.46 -4.43
N TYR A 75 -1.03 -4.72 -4.48
CA TYR A 75 0.31 -5.16 -4.13
C TYR A 75 1.38 -4.63 -5.09
N ALA A 76 1.13 -4.68 -6.40
CA ALA A 76 2.03 -4.07 -7.38
C ALA A 76 2.16 -2.56 -7.18
N ILE A 77 1.05 -1.85 -6.95
CA ILE A 77 1.05 -0.39 -6.72
C ILE A 77 1.85 -0.06 -5.45
N HIS A 78 1.60 -0.76 -4.35
CA HIS A 78 2.31 -0.56 -3.08
C HIS A 78 3.83 -0.77 -3.24
N ALA A 79 4.24 -1.87 -3.89
CA ALA A 79 5.66 -2.16 -4.07
C ALA A 79 6.36 -1.09 -4.92
N ILE A 80 5.70 -0.58 -5.96
CA ILE A 80 6.24 0.54 -6.77
C ILE A 80 6.32 1.82 -5.94
N ALA A 81 5.31 2.11 -5.12
CA ALA A 81 5.30 3.28 -4.23
C ALA A 81 6.44 3.23 -3.21
N VAL A 82 6.67 2.07 -2.58
CA VAL A 82 7.79 1.86 -1.64
C VAL A 82 9.15 2.01 -2.32
N LEU A 83 9.34 1.46 -3.51
CA LEU A 83 10.61 1.64 -4.23
C LEU A 83 10.83 3.09 -4.64
N SER A 84 9.75 3.79 -5.00
CA SER A 84 9.80 5.22 -5.32
C SER A 84 10.12 6.05 -4.08
N SER A 85 9.56 5.70 -2.90
CA SER A 85 9.88 6.38 -1.65
C SER A 85 11.34 6.18 -1.25
N ASP A 86 11.85 4.96 -1.36
CA ASP A 86 13.22 4.69 -0.93
C ASP A 86 14.25 5.40 -1.80
N ILE A 87 14.05 5.44 -3.12
CA ILE A 87 14.91 6.18 -4.04
C ILE A 87 14.81 7.69 -3.79
N ALA A 88 13.60 8.22 -3.52
CA ALA A 88 13.37 9.65 -3.37
C ALA A 88 13.73 10.22 -1.99
N PHE A 89 13.56 9.45 -0.90
CA PHE A 89 13.56 9.97 0.47
C PHE A 89 14.66 9.42 1.37
N VAL A 90 15.23 8.25 1.07
CA VAL A 90 16.37 7.72 1.85
C VAL A 90 17.68 8.43 1.48
N GLN A 91 17.75 9.02 0.28
CA GLN A 91 18.98 9.63 -0.24
C GLN A 91 19.02 11.17 -0.19
N ILE A 92 17.86 11.85 -0.09
CA ILE A 92 17.81 13.31 0.02
C ILE A 92 17.41 13.63 1.45
N PRO A 93 18.30 14.21 2.28
CA PRO A 93 17.90 14.65 3.62
C PRO A 93 16.72 15.63 3.44
N PHE A 94 15.63 15.41 4.16
CA PHE A 94 14.45 16.29 4.06
C PHE A 94 14.74 17.72 4.53
N PHE A 95 15.79 17.93 5.31
CA PHE A 95 16.04 19.20 5.98
C PHE A 95 17.32 19.84 5.48
N ASN A 96 17.22 21.11 5.12
CA ASN A 96 18.40 21.92 4.91
C ASN A 96 19.07 22.21 6.26
N LYS A 97 20.14 21.47 6.58
CA LYS A 97 20.90 21.64 7.83
C LYS A 97 21.46 23.06 8.01
N ASN A 98 21.64 23.80 6.92
CA ASN A 98 22.20 25.14 6.93
C ASN A 98 21.13 26.24 7.05
N ASP A 99 19.85 25.87 7.10
CA ASP A 99 18.75 26.82 7.23
C ASP A 99 18.36 27.01 8.70
N GLN A 100 18.14 28.26 9.11
CA GLN A 100 17.75 28.61 10.48
C GLN A 100 16.31 28.18 10.78
N GLU A 101 15.47 28.08 9.75
CA GLU A 101 14.04 27.74 9.87
C GLU A 101 13.73 26.27 9.52
N CYS A 102 14.75 25.46 9.22
CA CYS A 102 14.58 24.05 8.89
C CYS A 102 13.70 23.78 7.66
N SER A 103 13.90 24.51 6.56
CA SER A 103 13.11 24.29 5.35
C SER A 103 13.27 22.89 4.77
N TYR A 104 12.16 22.37 4.24
CA TYR A 104 12.11 21.11 3.51
C TYR A 104 12.85 21.21 2.17
N LEU A 105 13.70 20.23 1.86
CA LEU A 105 14.39 20.10 0.57
C LEU A 105 13.45 19.60 -0.55
N THR A 106 12.33 19.00 -0.19
CA THR A 106 11.33 18.45 -1.11
C THR A 106 9.96 19.07 -0.82
N PRO A 107 9.23 19.57 -1.83
CA PRO A 107 7.90 20.12 -1.62
C PRO A 107 6.89 19.03 -1.20
N THR A 108 5.96 19.39 -0.31
CA THR A 108 4.99 18.48 0.33
C THR A 108 4.20 17.63 -0.66
N TRP A 109 3.77 18.20 -1.79
CA TRP A 109 3.01 17.47 -2.81
C TRP A 109 3.76 16.26 -3.37
N LYS A 110 5.10 16.29 -3.44
CA LYS A 110 5.90 15.12 -3.87
C LYS A 110 5.93 14.02 -2.80
N CYS A 111 5.88 14.39 -1.52
CA CYS A 111 5.72 13.45 -0.41
C CYS A 111 4.35 12.75 -0.51
N LEU A 112 3.30 13.54 -0.67
CA LEU A 112 1.92 13.06 -0.77
C LEU A 112 1.71 12.12 -1.96
N LEU A 113 2.31 12.41 -3.11
CA LEU A 113 2.26 11.52 -4.28
C LEU A 113 2.78 10.11 -4.04
N VAL A 114 3.60 9.90 -3.00
CA VAL A 114 4.14 8.59 -2.66
C VAL A 114 3.48 8.02 -1.40
N CYS A 115 3.22 8.86 -0.40
CA CYS A 115 2.56 8.46 0.84
C CYS A 115 1.10 8.05 0.60
N VAL A 116 0.32 8.87 -0.12
CA VAL A 116 -1.12 8.62 -0.36
C VAL A 116 -1.34 7.25 -1.01
N PRO A 117 -0.68 6.87 -2.13
CA PRO A 117 -0.84 5.54 -2.71
C PRO A 117 -0.39 4.40 -1.77
N MET A 118 0.63 4.62 -0.94
CA MET A 118 1.13 3.62 0.00
C MET A 118 0.10 3.33 1.09
N PHE A 119 -0.43 4.37 1.74
CA PHE A 119 -1.45 4.25 2.78
C PHE A 119 -2.76 3.68 2.24
N LEU A 120 -3.21 4.17 1.07
CA LEU A 120 -4.35 3.62 0.36
C LEU A 120 -4.20 2.11 0.13
N CYS A 121 -3.01 1.64 -0.21
CA CYS A 121 -2.77 0.20 -0.40
C CYS A 121 -2.74 -0.59 0.90
N VAL A 122 -2.16 -0.04 1.97
CA VAL A 122 -2.16 -0.69 3.29
C VAL A 122 -3.60 -0.89 3.79
N ILE A 123 -4.42 0.16 3.72
CA ILE A 123 -5.85 0.09 4.06
C ILE A 123 -6.58 -0.89 3.11
N GLY A 124 -6.22 -0.86 1.83
CA GLY A 124 -6.69 -1.80 0.81
C GLY A 124 -6.44 -3.25 1.19
N PHE A 125 -5.25 -3.61 1.68
CA PHE A 125 -4.97 -4.98 2.13
C PHE A 125 -5.79 -5.37 3.35
N THR A 126 -5.96 -4.49 4.32
CA THR A 126 -6.79 -4.80 5.50
C THR A 126 -8.23 -5.06 5.10
N THR A 127 -8.80 -4.18 4.26
CA THR A 127 -10.17 -4.32 3.76
C THR A 127 -10.33 -5.53 2.82
N LEU A 128 -9.29 -5.88 2.04
CA LEU A 128 -9.25 -7.10 1.24
C LEU A 128 -9.37 -8.37 2.10
N HIS A 129 -8.64 -8.46 3.21
CA HIS A 129 -8.72 -9.62 4.09
C HIS A 129 -10.13 -9.79 4.68
N VAL A 130 -10.77 -8.68 5.07
CA VAL A 130 -12.16 -8.68 5.52
C VAL A 130 -13.11 -9.11 4.39
N ALA A 131 -12.92 -8.59 3.18
CA ALA A 131 -13.71 -8.97 2.01
C ALA A 131 -13.58 -10.47 1.67
N MET A 132 -12.35 -11.01 1.70
CA MET A 132 -12.11 -12.44 1.50
C MET A 132 -12.78 -13.28 2.60
N PHE A 133 -12.70 -12.85 3.86
CA PHE A 133 -13.38 -13.53 4.97
C PHE A 133 -14.90 -13.57 4.77
N ILE A 134 -15.52 -12.44 4.40
CA ILE A 134 -16.95 -12.36 4.11
C ILE A 134 -17.32 -13.27 2.93
N GLU A 135 -16.54 -13.26 1.84
CA GLU A 135 -16.78 -14.12 0.69
C GLU A 135 -16.74 -15.61 1.08
N ARG A 136 -15.76 -16.03 1.88
CA ARG A 136 -15.66 -17.40 2.38
C ARG A 136 -16.85 -17.77 3.26
N CYS A 137 -17.27 -16.88 4.16
CA CYS A 137 -18.44 -17.12 5.01
C CYS A 137 -19.73 -17.28 4.17
N LEU A 138 -19.95 -16.40 3.19
CA LEU A 138 -21.12 -16.49 2.31
C LEU A 138 -21.11 -17.78 1.47
N ALA A 139 -19.94 -18.17 0.95
CA ALA A 139 -19.78 -19.42 0.21
C ALA A 139 -20.08 -20.65 1.09
N THR A 140 -19.72 -20.63 2.37
CA THR A 140 -19.97 -21.74 3.30
C THR A 140 -21.42 -21.77 3.78
N PHE A 141 -21.99 -20.65 4.21
CA PHE A 141 -23.34 -20.62 4.81
C PHE A 141 -24.47 -20.62 3.78
N TYR A 142 -24.25 -20.07 2.59
CA TYR A 142 -25.27 -19.89 1.57
C TYR A 142 -24.87 -20.50 0.22
N PHE A 143 -24.19 -21.66 0.24
CA PHE A 143 -23.59 -22.31 -0.93
C PHE A 143 -24.52 -22.34 -2.17
N SER A 144 -25.77 -22.80 -2.01
CA SER A 144 -26.73 -22.93 -3.12
C SER A 144 -27.11 -21.60 -3.77
N GLU A 145 -27.38 -20.57 -2.97
CA GLU A 145 -27.70 -19.22 -3.47
C GLU A 145 -26.44 -18.52 -4.00
N TYR A 146 -25.28 -18.82 -3.40
CA TYR A 146 -24.00 -18.23 -3.75
C TYR A 146 -23.54 -18.64 -5.16
N GLU A 147 -23.63 -19.92 -5.51
CA GLU A 147 -23.31 -20.38 -6.87
C GLU A 147 -24.24 -19.76 -7.92
N ARG A 148 -25.53 -19.57 -7.59
CA ARG A 148 -26.51 -18.98 -8.51
C ARG A 148 -26.23 -17.50 -8.80
N ARG A 149 -25.65 -16.77 -7.84
CA ARG A 149 -25.37 -15.33 -7.96
C ARG A 149 -24.13 -15.00 -8.81
N GLY A 150 -23.34 -16.00 -9.21
CA GLY A 150 -22.19 -15.80 -10.09
C GLY A 150 -21.15 -14.81 -9.53
N PRO A 151 -20.54 -13.94 -10.36
CA PRO A 151 -19.42 -13.06 -9.97
C PRO A 151 -19.83 -11.80 -9.19
N ILE A 152 -21.12 -11.61 -8.89
CA ILE A 152 -21.66 -10.35 -8.35
C ILE A 152 -21.06 -10.02 -6.97
N ILE A 153 -20.97 -11.01 -6.08
CA ILE A 153 -20.53 -10.80 -4.70
C ILE A 153 -19.07 -10.35 -4.66
N GLY A 154 -18.19 -10.94 -5.47
CA GLY A 154 -16.78 -10.58 -5.54
C GLY A 154 -16.57 -9.18 -6.11
N SER A 155 -17.34 -8.81 -7.15
CA SER A 155 -17.31 -7.45 -7.69
C SER A 155 -17.77 -6.41 -6.67
N LEU A 156 -18.88 -6.65 -5.95
CA LEU A 156 -19.39 -5.73 -4.93
C LEU A 156 -18.39 -5.55 -3.77
N LEU A 157 -17.80 -6.65 -3.29
CA LEU A 157 -16.80 -6.60 -2.23
C LEU A 157 -15.53 -5.86 -2.68
N SER A 158 -15.08 -6.08 -3.92
CA SER A 158 -13.92 -5.38 -4.49
C SER A 158 -14.17 -3.87 -4.63
N ILE A 159 -15.34 -3.46 -5.12
CA ILE A 159 -15.73 -2.03 -5.20
C ILE A 159 -15.79 -1.41 -3.80
N SER A 160 -16.42 -2.11 -2.85
CA SER A 160 -16.55 -1.64 -1.46
C SER A 160 -15.18 -1.46 -0.81
N MET A 161 -14.25 -2.39 -1.06
CA MET A 161 -12.87 -2.33 -0.58
C MET A 161 -12.15 -1.07 -1.08
N VAL A 162 -12.22 -0.78 -2.38
CA VAL A 162 -11.62 0.43 -2.97
C VAL A 162 -12.26 1.69 -2.37
N PHE A 163 -13.58 1.74 -2.30
CA PHE A 163 -14.30 2.90 -1.77
C PHE A 163 -13.92 3.20 -0.30
N VAL A 164 -13.93 2.18 0.57
CA VAL A 164 -13.54 2.34 1.97
C VAL A 164 -12.09 2.78 2.08
N SER A 165 -11.20 2.22 1.26
CA SER A 165 -9.78 2.61 1.26
C SER A 165 -9.60 4.06 0.88
N CYS A 166 -10.23 4.53 -0.21
CA CYS A 166 -10.20 5.93 -0.60
C CYS A 166 -10.80 6.86 0.46
N ALA A 167 -11.91 6.47 1.09
CA ALA A 167 -12.57 7.30 2.10
C ALA A 167 -11.68 7.48 3.34
N VAL A 168 -11.10 6.39 3.86
CA VAL A 168 -10.22 6.45 5.04
C VAL A 168 -8.95 7.23 4.71
N ASP A 169 -8.35 7.00 3.55
CA ASP A 169 -7.16 7.70 3.09
C ASP A 169 -7.42 9.21 2.92
N PHE A 170 -8.56 9.58 2.35
CA PHE A 170 -9.01 10.98 2.30
C PHE A 170 -9.14 11.60 3.69
N PHE A 171 -9.76 10.90 4.66
CA PHE A 171 -9.89 11.42 6.02
C PHE A 171 -8.53 11.56 6.74
N LEU A 172 -7.56 10.71 6.41
CA LEU A 172 -6.20 10.77 6.96
C LEU A 172 -5.49 12.03 6.47
N PHE A 173 -5.44 12.23 5.14
CA PHE A 173 -4.66 13.32 4.54
C PHE A 173 -5.40 14.66 4.48
N TYR A 174 -6.74 14.68 4.53
CA TYR A 174 -7.51 15.94 4.65
C TYR A 174 -7.13 16.73 5.91
N LYS A 175 -6.72 16.04 6.99
CA LYS A 175 -6.25 16.70 8.21
C LYS A 175 -4.80 17.17 8.13
N GLU A 176 -3.97 16.53 7.30
CA GLU A 176 -2.55 16.88 7.16
C GLU A 176 -2.31 18.05 6.20
N GLU A 177 -3.11 18.19 5.13
CA GLU A 177 -2.88 19.25 4.13
C GLU A 177 -3.47 20.63 4.47
N PHE A 178 -4.54 20.70 5.25
CA PHE A 178 -5.33 21.94 5.38
C PHE A 178 -5.10 22.73 6.69
N PHE A 179 -4.43 22.18 7.69
CA PHE A 179 -4.25 22.84 9.00
C PHE A 179 -2.83 23.40 9.24
N GLU A 180 -1.89 23.26 8.29
CA GLU A 180 -0.54 23.86 8.38
C GLU A 180 -0.37 25.13 7.51
N TYR A 181 -1.45 25.63 6.90
CA TYR A 181 -1.49 26.88 6.13
C TYR A 181 -2.43 27.95 6.73
N GLU A 182 -2.65 27.95 8.04
CA GLU A 182 -3.21 29.09 8.81
C GLU A 182 -2.28 29.52 9.95
#